data_AF-A0A6B2G751-F1
#
_entry.id   AF-A0A6B2G751-F1
#
_cell.length_a   1.000
_cell.length_b   1.000
_cell.length_c   1.000
_cell.angle_alpha   90.00
_cell.angle_beta   90.00
_cell.angle_gamma   90.00
#
_symmetry.space_group_name_H-M   'P 1'
#
loop_
_entity.id
_entity.type
_entity.pdbx_description
1 polymer ?
#
loop_
_entity_poly.entity_id
_entity_poly.type
_entity_poly.pdbx_seq_one_letter_code
_entity_poly.pdbx_strand_id
1 'polypeptide(L)'
;MSVTLLSSEQNAMFQGSKPKAYFRGYTITAHDPAMESLMGPAYAIPKLLKKFNLRFEDIGVFEIHEAFAGQILCLIKCINDRDFLRKTHDISEGLGTITVEDINKWGGSLSLGHPLGATGSRLINMACNQLQNSNHKYALVSSCSSGGQAIAILLEKYTSS
;
A
#
# COMPACT_ATOMS: atom_id res chain seq x y z
N MET A 1 -17.38 10.30 -5.48
CA MET A 1 -17.17 9.22 -6.46
C MET A 1 -15.69 9.23 -6.86
N SER A 2 -15.04 8.07 -6.93
CA SER A 2 -13.63 7.93 -7.34
C SER A 2 -13.56 6.91 -8.47
N VAL A 3 -12.77 7.18 -9.50
CA VAL A 3 -12.65 6.30 -10.66
C VAL A 3 -11.17 6.06 -10.96
N THR A 4 -10.82 4.82 -11.31
CA THR A 4 -9.50 4.43 -11.81
C THR A 4 -9.74 3.54 -13.02
N LEU A 5 -9.18 3.90 -14.17
CA LEU A 5 -9.23 3.07 -15.37
C LEU A 5 -8.05 2.10 -15.36
N LEU A 6 -8.34 0.81 -15.43
CA LEU A 6 -7.34 -0.25 -15.57
C LEU A 6 -7.47 -0.87 -16.96
N SER A 7 -6.34 -1.12 -17.61
CA SER A 7 -6.29 -1.74 -18.93
C SER A 7 -5.02 -2.55 -19.09
N SER A 8 -4.98 -3.43 -20.08
CA SER A 8 -3.71 -3.99 -20.54
C SER A 8 -2.87 -2.88 -21.18
N GLU A 9 -1.55 -3.00 -21.08
CA GLU A 9 -0.63 -2.06 -21.72
C GLU A 9 -0.86 -1.97 -23.24
N GLN A 10 -1.03 -3.12 -23.89
CA GLN A 10 -1.31 -3.19 -25.33
C GLN A 10 -2.55 -2.38 -25.72
N ASN A 11 -3.65 -2.50 -24.96
CA ASN A 11 -4.87 -1.76 -25.25
C ASN A 11 -4.70 -0.26 -24.91
N ALA A 12 -4.02 0.08 -23.81
CA ALA A 12 -3.74 1.47 -23.48
C ALA A 12 -2.94 2.17 -24.59
N MET A 13 -1.91 1.50 -25.12
CA MET A 13 -1.11 2.01 -26.24
C MET A 13 -1.90 2.08 -27.55
N PHE A 14 -2.71 1.06 -27.86
CA PHE A 14 -3.60 1.06 -29.03
C PHE A 14 -4.58 2.24 -29.01
N GLN A 15 -5.08 2.60 -27.83
CA GLN A 15 -5.97 3.75 -27.63
C GLN A 15 -5.24 5.10 -27.52
N GLY A 16 -3.91 5.13 -27.66
CA GLY A 16 -3.11 6.35 -27.52
C GLY A 16 -3.08 6.94 -26.10
N SER A 17 -3.44 6.14 -25.08
CA SER A 17 -3.38 6.55 -23.68
C SER A 17 -1.95 6.46 -23.14
N LYS A 18 -1.61 7.30 -22.16
CA LYS A 18 -0.34 7.23 -21.43
C LYS A 18 -0.54 6.59 -20.05
N PRO A 19 -0.15 5.32 -19.84
CA PRO A 19 -0.24 4.69 -18.53
C PRO A 19 0.56 5.45 -17.48
N LYS A 20 0.11 5.38 -16.22
CA LYS A 20 0.77 6.04 -15.08
C LYS A 20 1.54 5.06 -14.20
N ALA A 21 1.08 3.82 -14.12
CA ALA A 21 1.74 2.78 -13.35
C ALA A 21 1.27 1.42 -13.86
N TYR A 22 2.08 0.40 -13.59
CA TYR A 22 1.65 -0.99 -13.67
C TYR A 22 1.09 -1.44 -12.32
N PHE A 23 -0.03 -2.15 -12.36
CA PHE A 23 -0.53 -2.92 -11.22
C PHE A 23 0.22 -4.26 -11.18
N ARG A 24 1.22 -4.40 -10.31
CA ARG A 24 2.06 -5.62 -10.26
C ARG A 24 1.41 -6.76 -9.51
N GLY A 25 0.56 -6.45 -8.54
CA GLY A 25 -0.27 -7.43 -7.85
C GLY A 25 -0.65 -6.98 -6.47
N TYR A 26 -1.27 -7.89 -5.74
CA TYR A 26 -1.78 -7.63 -4.40
C TYR A 26 -1.69 -8.88 -3.52
N THR A 27 -1.98 -8.68 -2.24
CA THR A 27 -2.25 -9.74 -1.26
C THR A 27 -3.41 -9.31 -0.37
N ILE A 28 -4.15 -10.31 0.13
CA ILE A 28 -5.21 -10.13 1.11
C ILE A 28 -4.86 -10.96 2.35
N THR A 29 -5.19 -10.42 3.51
CA THR A 29 -5.13 -11.10 4.80
C THR A 29 -6.45 -10.92 5.55
N ALA A 30 -6.79 -11.90 6.38
CA ALA A 30 -7.94 -11.85 7.28
C ALA A 30 -7.49 -12.30 8.67
N HIS A 31 -8.03 -11.66 9.70
CA HIS A 31 -7.66 -11.83 11.11
C HIS A 31 -8.91 -11.84 11.98
N ASP A 32 -8.75 -12.23 13.24
CA ASP A 32 -9.82 -12.18 14.22
C ASP A 32 -10.32 -10.72 14.41
N PRO A 33 -11.57 -10.40 14.03
CA PRO A 33 -12.10 -9.06 14.15
C PRO A 33 -12.18 -8.56 15.59
N ALA A 34 -12.25 -9.45 16.58
CA ALA A 34 -12.33 -9.06 17.99
C ALA A 34 -11.00 -8.49 18.51
N MET A 35 -9.88 -8.93 17.97
CA MET A 35 -8.54 -8.60 18.48
C MET A 35 -7.74 -7.69 17.53
N GLU A 36 -7.92 -7.83 16.22
CA GLU A 36 -6.99 -7.30 15.22
C GLU A 36 -7.68 -6.55 14.07
N SER A 37 -8.93 -6.11 14.27
CA SER A 37 -9.80 -5.54 13.22
C SER A 37 -9.14 -4.45 12.36
N LEU A 38 -8.29 -3.64 12.96
CA LEU A 38 -7.60 -2.51 12.29
C LEU A 38 -6.16 -2.83 11.90
N MET A 39 -5.65 -4.01 12.27
CA MET A 39 -4.24 -4.37 12.12
C MET A 39 -3.92 -5.19 10.90
N GLY A 40 -4.91 -5.48 10.06
CA GLY A 40 -4.69 -6.21 8.81
C GLY A 40 -3.53 -5.68 7.93
N PRO A 41 -3.29 -4.36 7.76
CA PRO A 41 -2.13 -3.87 7.02
C PRO A 41 -0.78 -4.32 7.58
N ALA A 42 -0.66 -4.52 8.89
CA ALA A 42 0.58 -4.99 9.52
C ALA A 42 0.95 -6.41 9.09
N TYR A 43 -0.03 -7.16 8.59
CA TYR A 43 0.16 -8.49 8.03
C TYR A 43 0.18 -8.50 6.50
N ALA A 44 -0.65 -7.68 5.86
CA ALA A 44 -0.74 -7.63 4.41
C ALA A 44 0.54 -7.03 3.78
N ILE A 45 1.12 -6.00 4.40
CA ILE A 45 2.32 -5.32 3.90
C ILE A 45 3.55 -6.26 3.86
N PRO A 46 3.95 -6.91 4.97
CA PRO A 46 5.07 -7.85 4.93
C PRO A 46 4.85 -9.03 3.99
N LYS A 47 3.63 -9.57 3.96
CA LYS A 47 3.26 -10.66 3.05
C LYS A 47 3.40 -10.27 1.57
N LEU A 48 3.01 -9.04 1.22
CA LEU A 48 3.20 -8.50 -0.13
C LEU A 48 4.69 -8.35 -0.46
N LEU A 49 5.45 -7.71 0.42
CA LEU A 49 6.88 -7.47 0.20
C LEU A 49 7.67 -8.78 0.08
N LYS A 50 7.41 -9.77 0.94
CA LYS A 50 7.98 -11.12 0.82
C LYS A 50 7.62 -11.79 -0.51
N LYS A 51 6.36 -11.69 -0.95
CA LYS A 51 5.89 -12.25 -2.24
C LYS A 51 6.63 -11.68 -3.45
N PHE A 52 7.00 -10.39 -3.41
CA PHE A 52 7.70 -9.70 -4.49
C PHE A 52 9.22 -9.60 -4.28
N ASN A 53 9.74 -10.18 -3.20
CA ASN A 53 11.15 -10.08 -2.79
C ASN A 53 11.65 -8.63 -2.73
N LEU A 54 10.85 -7.76 -2.09
CA LEU A 54 11.14 -6.34 -1.89
C LEU A 54 11.30 -6.01 -0.42
N ARG A 55 11.95 -4.88 -0.15
CA ARG A 55 12.12 -4.28 1.17
C ARG A 55 11.56 -2.87 1.20
N PHE A 56 11.48 -2.24 2.37
CA PHE A 56 10.97 -0.88 2.49
C PHE A 56 11.83 0.12 1.72
N GLU A 57 13.13 -0.13 1.59
CA GLU A 57 14.05 0.74 0.83
C GLU A 57 13.74 0.77 -0.68
N ASP A 58 13.06 -0.26 -1.21
CA ASP A 58 12.64 -0.32 -2.61
C ASP A 58 11.37 0.49 -2.88
N ILE A 59 10.62 0.83 -1.84
CA ILE A 59 9.33 1.51 -1.92
C ILE A 59 9.52 3.01 -1.68
N GLY A 60 9.17 3.83 -2.67
CA GLY A 60 9.29 5.28 -2.56
C GLY A 60 8.04 6.02 -2.10
N VAL A 61 6.89 5.34 -2.19
CA VAL A 61 5.59 5.93 -1.91
C VAL A 61 4.77 4.92 -1.12
N PHE A 62 4.35 5.33 0.08
CA PHE A 62 3.46 4.54 0.94
C PHE A 62 2.12 5.28 1.05
N GLU A 63 1.08 4.74 0.42
CA GLU A 63 -0.29 5.24 0.53
C GLU A 63 -1.13 4.26 1.35
N ILE A 64 -1.32 4.58 2.63
CA ILE A 64 -1.95 3.70 3.61
C ILE A 64 -3.24 4.33 4.11
N HIS A 65 -4.32 3.56 4.11
CA HIS A 65 -5.60 4.02 4.66
C HIS A 65 -5.46 4.37 6.15
N GLU A 66 -5.60 5.66 6.45
CA GLU A 66 -5.59 6.19 7.82
C GLU A 66 -6.99 6.17 8.41
N ALA A 67 -7.42 5.03 8.94
CA ALA A 67 -8.68 4.97 9.67
C ALA A 67 -8.60 5.81 10.96
N PHE A 68 -7.46 5.73 11.66
CA PHE A 68 -7.16 6.47 12.88
C PHE A 68 -5.65 6.71 12.97
N ALA A 69 -5.21 7.80 13.62
CA ALA A 69 -3.79 8.05 13.86
C ALA A 69 -3.11 6.92 14.65
N GLY A 70 -3.76 6.42 15.72
CA GLY A 70 -3.24 5.31 16.52
C GLY A 70 -3.09 4.01 15.73
N GLN A 71 -3.93 3.78 14.71
CA GLN A 71 -3.83 2.61 13.83
C GLN A 71 -2.55 2.67 12.98
N ILE A 72 -2.20 3.84 12.43
CA ILE A 72 -0.97 4.04 11.66
C ILE A 72 0.27 3.90 12.55
N LEU A 73 0.27 4.50 13.75
CA LEU A 73 1.38 4.39 14.68
C LEU A 73 1.62 2.93 15.12
N CYS A 74 0.55 2.19 15.39
CA CYS A 74 0.65 0.77 15.72
C CYS A 74 1.16 -0.05 14.53
N LEU A 75 0.67 0.25 13.32
CA LEU A 75 1.14 -0.40 12.09
C LEU A 75 2.65 -0.25 11.92
N ILE A 76 3.16 0.99 12.00
CA ILE A 76 4.59 1.29 11.87
C ILE A 76 5.39 0.53 12.92
N LYS A 77 4.93 0.52 14.18
CA LYS A 77 5.58 -0.22 15.25
C LYS A 77 5.69 -1.71 14.93
N CYS A 78 4.60 -2.34 14.49
CA CYS A 78 4.59 -3.77 14.18
C CYS A 78 5.47 -4.14 12.99
N ILE A 79 5.43 -3.37 11.90
CA ILE A 79 6.19 -3.70 10.68
C ILE A 79 7.69 -3.37 10.77
N ASN A 80 8.09 -2.55 11.75
CA ASN A 80 9.50 -2.33 12.10
C ASN A 80 10.01 -3.33 13.16
N ASP A 81 9.11 -4.06 13.83
CA ASP A 81 9.45 -5.03 14.88
C ASP A 81 9.87 -6.38 14.27
N ARG A 82 11.14 -6.75 14.44
CA ARG A 82 11.69 -8.00 13.91
C ARG A 82 11.07 -9.25 14.54
N ASP A 83 10.73 -9.21 15.83
CA ASP A 83 10.12 -10.36 16.49
C ASP A 83 8.68 -10.57 15.99
N PHE A 84 7.95 -9.47 15.75
CA PHE A 84 6.65 -9.54 15.08
C PHE A 84 6.79 -10.17 13.70
N LEU A 85 7.64 -9.61 12.83
CA LEU A 85 7.86 -10.10 11.47
C LEU A 85 8.32 -11.57 11.41
N ARG A 86 9.19 -11.99 12.33
CA ARG A 86 9.63 -13.39 12.44
C ARG A 86 8.46 -14.30 12.78
N LYS A 87 7.65 -13.94 13.78
CA LYS A 87 6.52 -14.76 14.25
C LYS A 87 5.39 -14.85 13.23
N THR A 88 5.11 -13.77 12.50
CA THR A 88 3.91 -13.67 11.64
C THR A 88 4.19 -14.01 10.18
N HIS A 89 5.42 -13.80 9.70
CA HIS A 89 5.75 -13.95 8.28
C HIS A 89 7.02 -14.74 8.00
N ASP A 90 7.72 -15.23 9.04
CA ASP A 90 9.01 -15.90 8.90
C ASP A 90 10.01 -15.02 8.12
N ILE A 91 10.17 -13.78 8.59
CA ILE A 91 11.12 -12.79 8.06
C ILE A 91 12.07 -12.40 9.21
N SER A 92 13.30 -12.93 9.18
CA SER A 92 14.25 -12.77 10.29
C SER A 92 15.14 -11.54 10.15
N GLU A 93 15.56 -11.17 8.93
CA GLU A 93 16.37 -9.96 8.70
C GLU A 93 15.60 -8.63 8.89
N GLY A 94 14.27 -8.70 8.99
CA GLY A 94 13.39 -7.53 8.93
C GLY A 94 13.28 -6.93 7.53
N LEU A 95 12.39 -5.94 7.37
CA LEU A 95 12.07 -5.33 6.07
C LEU A 95 12.70 -3.95 5.85
N GLY A 96 13.49 -3.47 6.81
CA GLY A 96 13.93 -2.07 6.88
C GLY A 96 13.20 -1.33 7.99
N THR A 97 13.29 -0.01 7.96
CA THR A 97 12.58 0.87 8.90
C THR A 97 11.88 1.96 8.12
N ILE A 98 10.61 2.21 8.44
CA ILE A 98 9.89 3.41 7.99
C ILE A 98 9.37 4.21 9.18
N THR A 99 9.17 5.52 9.00
CA THR A 99 8.60 6.41 10.01
C THR A 99 7.28 7.01 9.52
N VAL A 100 6.65 7.84 10.35
CA VAL A 100 5.38 8.50 9.99
C VAL A 100 5.57 9.42 8.78
N GLU A 101 6.75 10.01 8.64
CA GLU A 101 7.12 10.93 7.57
C GLU A 101 7.23 10.27 6.19
N ASP A 102 7.34 8.94 6.14
CA ASP A 102 7.38 8.18 4.88
C ASP A 102 6.00 7.92 4.30
N ILE A 103 4.95 8.00 5.12
CA ILE A 103 3.58 7.58 4.81
C ILE A 103 2.71 8.79 4.44
N ASN A 104 1.90 8.64 3.38
CA ASN A 104 0.87 9.59 2.98
C ASN A 104 1.37 11.03 2.84
N LYS A 105 2.49 11.23 2.12
CA LYS A 105 3.17 12.53 2.00
C LYS A 105 2.28 13.67 1.47
N TRP A 106 1.20 13.34 0.76
CA TRP A 106 0.24 14.33 0.24
C TRP A 106 -1.08 14.37 1.03
N GLY A 107 -1.08 13.84 2.25
CA GLY A 107 -2.25 13.71 3.12
C GLY A 107 -2.99 12.38 2.89
N GLY A 108 -3.56 11.84 3.97
CA GLY A 108 -4.28 10.58 3.95
C GLY A 108 -5.77 10.71 4.28
N SER A 109 -6.40 9.60 4.64
CA SER A 109 -7.84 9.56 4.92
C SER A 109 -8.24 10.31 6.19
N LEU A 110 -7.30 10.53 7.12
CA LEU A 110 -7.58 11.28 8.34
C LEU A 110 -7.85 12.76 8.04
N SER A 111 -7.16 13.33 7.05
CA SER A 111 -7.32 14.74 6.65
C SER A 111 -8.26 14.94 5.45
N LEU A 112 -8.24 14.03 4.47
CA LEU A 112 -9.02 14.13 3.23
C LEU A 112 -10.40 13.45 3.32
N GLY A 113 -10.62 12.65 4.36
CA GLY A 113 -11.84 11.88 4.57
C GLY A 113 -11.80 10.45 4.04
N HIS A 114 -12.77 9.66 4.50
CA HIS A 114 -12.92 8.24 4.18
C HIS A 114 -14.35 7.93 3.66
N PRO A 115 -14.65 8.23 2.39
CA PRO A 115 -15.84 7.67 1.75
C PRO A 115 -15.63 6.18 1.54
N LEU A 116 -16.38 5.35 2.26
CA LEU A 116 -16.30 3.89 2.20
C LEU A 116 -16.52 3.40 0.75
N GLY A 117 -15.72 2.43 0.32
CA GLY A 117 -15.71 1.90 -1.06
C GLY A 117 -15.00 2.79 -2.10
N ALA A 118 -14.98 4.11 -1.92
CA ALA A 118 -14.30 5.05 -2.83
C ALA A 118 -12.83 5.31 -2.44
N THR A 119 -12.48 5.16 -1.15
CA THR A 119 -11.13 5.49 -0.66
C THR A 119 -10.02 4.67 -1.32
N GLY A 120 -10.26 3.40 -1.67
CA GLY A 120 -9.26 2.56 -2.32
C GLY A 120 -8.77 3.13 -3.66
N SER A 121 -9.70 3.60 -4.50
CA SER A 121 -9.36 4.23 -5.78
C SER A 121 -8.64 5.57 -5.58
N ARG A 122 -9.00 6.34 -4.54
CA ARG A 122 -8.26 7.56 -4.17
C ARG A 122 -6.80 7.23 -3.84
N LEU A 123 -6.55 6.26 -2.96
CA LEU A 123 -5.19 5.86 -2.57
C LEU A 123 -4.36 5.41 -3.77
N ILE A 124 -4.92 4.57 -4.65
CA ILE A 124 -4.24 4.13 -5.89
C ILE A 124 -3.90 5.31 -6.79
N ASN A 125 -4.85 6.21 -7.03
CA ASN A 125 -4.62 7.39 -7.87
C ASN A 125 -3.55 8.31 -7.27
N MET A 126 -3.56 8.49 -5.96
CA MET A 126 -2.59 9.29 -5.22
C MET A 126 -1.19 8.69 -5.30
N ALA A 127 -1.06 7.38 -5.09
CA ALA A 127 0.19 6.64 -5.23
C ALA A 127 0.75 6.77 -6.65
N CYS A 128 -0.07 6.54 -7.69
CA CYS A 128 0.33 6.71 -9.08
C CYS A 128 0.83 8.13 -9.38
N ASN A 129 0.16 9.16 -8.84
CA ASN A 129 0.57 10.55 -9.01
C ASN A 129 1.89 10.85 -8.32
N GLN A 130 2.06 10.44 -7.06
CA GLN A 130 3.32 10.63 -6.32
C GLN A 130 4.47 9.90 -7.01
N LEU A 131 4.23 8.67 -7.47
CA LEU A 131 5.25 7.87 -8.14
C LEU A 131 5.70 8.53 -9.44
N GLN A 132 4.77 9.07 -10.23
CA GLN A 132 5.10 9.85 -11.44
C GLN A 132 5.91 11.11 -11.13
N ASN A 133 5.64 11.77 -10.01
CA ASN A 133 6.35 12.98 -9.55
C ASN A 133 7.58 12.68 -8.67
N SER A 134 8.02 11.42 -8.59
CA SER A 134 9.21 11.01 -7.82
C SER A 134 10.19 10.23 -8.69
N ASN A 135 11.42 10.02 -8.20
CA ASN A 135 12.40 9.16 -8.87
C ASN A 135 12.31 7.69 -8.45
N HIS A 136 11.27 7.32 -7.70
CA HIS A 136 11.12 5.96 -7.19
C HIS A 136 10.40 5.06 -8.18
N LYS A 137 10.72 3.77 -8.10
CA LYS A 137 10.16 2.73 -8.97
C LYS A 137 8.87 2.14 -8.43
N TYR A 138 8.76 1.91 -7.13
CA TYR A 138 7.61 1.23 -6.53
C TYR A 138 6.83 2.12 -5.58
N ALA A 139 5.51 1.91 -5.59
CA ALA A 139 4.59 2.41 -4.57
C ALA A 139 3.84 1.24 -3.94
N LEU A 140 3.60 1.34 -2.64
CA LEU A 140 2.80 0.40 -1.88
C LEU A 140 1.53 1.11 -1.43
N VAL A 141 0.39 0.48 -1.74
CA VAL A 141 -0.93 0.93 -1.27
C VAL A 141 -1.48 -0.11 -0.32
N SER A 142 -1.98 0.30 0.85
CA SER A 142 -2.62 -0.65 1.77
C SER A 142 -3.85 -0.07 2.47
N SER A 143 -4.82 -0.94 2.77
CA SER A 143 -6.02 -0.55 3.50
C SER A 143 -6.44 -1.65 4.47
N CYS A 144 -6.77 -1.25 5.70
CA CYS A 144 -7.63 -2.05 6.56
C CYS A 144 -9.07 -2.02 6.03
N SER A 145 -9.85 -3.04 6.33
CA SER A 145 -11.26 -3.15 5.97
C SER A 145 -12.02 -3.84 7.09
N SER A 146 -13.28 -3.45 7.27
CA SER A 146 -14.15 -4.04 8.29
C SER A 146 -14.19 -5.57 8.18
N GLY A 147 -14.39 -6.25 9.31
CA GLY A 147 -14.38 -7.71 9.37
C GLY A 147 -12.98 -8.32 9.45
N GLY A 148 -11.99 -7.56 9.92
CA GLY A 148 -10.62 -8.07 10.14
C GLY A 148 -9.83 -8.31 8.86
N GLN A 149 -10.21 -7.69 7.76
CA GLN A 149 -9.55 -7.88 6.46
C GLN A 149 -8.59 -6.73 6.13
N ALA A 150 -7.59 -7.02 5.30
CA ALA A 150 -6.78 -5.98 4.68
C ALA A 150 -6.25 -6.40 3.33
N ILE A 151 -5.94 -5.40 2.54
CA ILE A 151 -5.29 -5.53 1.24
C ILE A 151 -3.99 -4.72 1.23
N ALA A 152 -2.97 -5.26 0.58
CA ALA A 152 -1.79 -4.52 0.16
C ALA A 152 -1.58 -4.72 -1.34
N ILE A 153 -1.26 -3.65 -2.06
CA ILE A 153 -1.11 -3.59 -3.51
C ILE A 153 0.27 -3.02 -3.82
N LEU A 154 0.95 -3.63 -4.81
CA LEU A 154 2.19 -3.13 -5.36
C LEU A 154 1.94 -2.47 -6.71
N LEU A 155 2.36 -1.21 -6.83
CA LEU A 155 2.36 -0.45 -8.07
C LEU A 155 3.80 -0.18 -8.51
N GLU A 156 4.04 -0.23 -9.82
CA GLU A 156 5.34 0.12 -10.41
C GLU A 156 5.19 1.30 -11.36
N LYS A 157 6.15 2.23 -11.33
CA LYS A 157 6.16 3.42 -12.18
C LYS A 157 6.17 3.01 -13.64
N TYR A 158 5.28 3.60 -14.44
CA TYR A 158 5.38 3.51 -15.89
C TYR A 158 6.42 4.51 -16.39
N THR A 159 7.45 4.03 -17.07
CA THR A 159 8.44 4.84 -17.78
C THR A 159 8.27 4.59 -19.26
N SER A 160 7.90 5.61 -20.03
CA SER A 160 7.88 5.53 -21.49
C SER A 160 9.31 5.26 -21.98
N SER A 161 9.54 4.09 -22.58
CA SER A 161 10.73 3.79 -23.37
C SER A 161 10.71 4.57 -24.68
#